data_AF-A0A916JPN8-F1
#
_entry.id   AF-A0A916JPN8-F1
#
_cell.length_a   1.000
_cell.length_b   1.000
_cell.length_c   1.000
_cell.angle_alpha   90.00
_cell.angle_beta   90.00
_cell.angle_gamma   90.00
#
_symmetry.space_group_name_H-M   'P 1'
#
loop_
_entity.id
_entity.type
_entity.pdbx_description
1 polymer ?
#
loop_
_entity_poly.entity_id
_entity_poly.type
_entity_poly.pdbx_seq_one_letter_code
_entity_poly.pdbx_strand_id
1 'polypeptide(L)'
;MKEYLSLFIKNKEIEIYSVATGANWLNINTDLLKNYIVPVPPIDEQKIMVKKVYQLMNKCQLIEQEVEKNEQYTNQLIQAVLKEAFSSEKEEVNDSKNVEV
;
A
#
# COMPACT_ATOMS: atom_id res chain seq x y z
N MET A 1 22.73 12.59 -4.49
CA MET A 1 22.17 13.94 -4.21
C MET A 1 20.76 14.05 -4.74
N LYS A 2 20.49 13.64 -5.99
CA LYS A 2 19.13 13.64 -6.57
C LYS A 2 18.14 12.82 -5.73
N GLU A 3 18.60 11.68 -5.22
CA GLU A 3 17.82 10.73 -4.41
C GLU A 3 17.48 11.33 -3.05
N TYR A 4 18.47 11.93 -2.38
CA TYR A 4 18.27 12.63 -1.11
C TYR A 4 17.27 13.77 -1.27
N LEU A 5 17.46 14.63 -2.29
CA LEU A 5 16.58 15.76 -2.53
C LEU A 5 15.15 15.30 -2.84
N SER A 6 14.98 14.22 -3.60
CA SER A 6 13.65 13.64 -3.87
C SER A 6 12.97 13.17 -2.58
N LEU A 7 13.68 12.45 -1.71
CA LEU A 7 13.14 12.01 -0.42
C LEU A 7 12.81 13.20 0.50
N PHE A 8 13.67 14.21 0.52
CA PHE A 8 13.47 15.41 1.32
C PHE A 8 12.24 16.21 0.84
N ILE A 9 12.11 16.45 -0.46
CA ILE A 9 10.94 17.14 -1.04
C ILE A 9 9.66 16.35 -0.75
N LYS A 10 9.67 15.02 -0.90
CA LYS A 10 8.53 14.17 -0.54
C LYS A 10 8.17 14.29 0.95
N ASN A 11 9.16 14.33 1.83
CA ASN A 11 8.92 14.52 3.26
C ASN A 11 8.28 15.89 3.56
N LYS A 12 8.61 16.92 2.77
CA LYS A 12 8.08 18.28 2.88
C LYS A 12 6.86 18.55 2.02
N GLU A 13 6.32 17.54 1.36
CA GLU A 13 5.24 17.68 0.38
C GLU A 13 4.03 18.43 0.96
N ILE A 14 3.55 18.03 2.13
CA ILE A 14 2.41 18.67 2.81
C ILE A 14 2.70 20.14 3.14
N GLU A 15 3.90 20.44 3.64
CA GLU A 15 4.34 21.81 3.97
C GLU A 15 4.40 22.69 2.71
N ILE A 16 4.98 22.16 1.64
CA ILE A 16 5.11 22.83 0.34
C ILE A 16 3.73 23.08 -0.30
N TYR A 17 2.80 22.14 -0.18
CA TYR A 17 1.43 22.31 -0.69
C TYR A 17 0.59 23.25 0.17
N SER A 18 0.88 23.41 1.46
CA SER A 18 0.12 24.31 2.35
C SER A 18 0.20 25.80 1.94
N VAL A 19 1.26 26.16 1.23
CA VAL A 19 1.55 27.51 0.74
C VAL A 19 1.26 27.66 -0.76
N ALA A 20 0.77 26.60 -1.40
CA ALA A 20 0.36 26.64 -2.79
C ALA A 20 -0.95 27.43 -2.94
N THR A 21 -1.05 28.22 -4.01
CA THR A 21 -2.18 29.13 -4.25
C THR A 21 -2.84 28.83 -5.59
N GLY A 22 -4.16 29.01 -5.68
CA GLY A 22 -4.93 28.89 -6.92
C GLY A 22 -6.25 28.16 -6.73
N ALA A 23 -7.31 28.63 -7.40
CA ALA A 23 -8.67 28.12 -7.20
C ALA A 23 -8.96 26.82 -7.97
N ASN A 24 -8.44 26.68 -9.19
CA ASN A 24 -8.64 25.49 -10.04
C ASN A 24 -7.41 24.57 -10.09
N TRP A 25 -6.20 25.15 -10.04
CA TRP A 25 -4.93 24.43 -9.95
C TRP A 25 -4.06 25.09 -8.89
N LEU A 26 -3.56 24.27 -7.96
CA LEU A 26 -2.58 24.72 -6.97
C LEU A 26 -1.25 24.96 -7.66
N ASN A 27 -0.79 26.20 -7.59
CA ASN A 27 0.51 26.61 -8.11
C ASN A 27 1.43 27.00 -6.94
N ILE A 28 2.65 26.49 -6.96
CA ILE A 28 3.69 26.87 -6.02
C ILE A 28 4.47 28.03 -6.63
N ASN A 29 4.62 29.12 -5.89
CA ASN A 29 5.39 30.27 -6.35
C ASN A 29 6.86 29.87 -6.56
N THR A 30 7.39 30.11 -7.76
CA THR A 30 8.76 29.74 -8.13
C THR A 30 9.82 30.44 -7.27
N ASP A 31 9.56 31.66 -6.82
CA ASP A 31 10.48 32.40 -5.95
C ASP A 31 10.46 31.85 -4.53
N LEU A 32 9.33 31.33 -4.06
CA LEU A 32 9.28 30.59 -2.81
C LEU A 32 10.16 29.34 -2.88
N LEU A 33 10.07 28.57 -3.97
CA LEU A 33 10.85 27.35 -4.15
C LEU A 33 12.36 27.65 -4.24
N LYS A 34 12.76 28.72 -4.95
CA LYS A 34 14.16 29.16 -5.04
C LYS A 34 14.74 29.56 -3.69
N ASN A 35 13.92 30.12 -2.81
CA ASN A 35 14.32 30.56 -1.48
C ASN A 35 14.14 29.47 -0.41
N TYR A 36 13.68 28.27 -0.78
CA TYR A 36 13.46 27.19 0.16
C TYR A 36 14.80 26.64 0.68
N ILE A 37 14.96 26.63 2.01
CA ILE A 37 16.19 26.17 2.65
C ILE A 37 16.18 24.65 2.72
N VAL A 38 17.11 24.03 2.01
CA VAL A 38 17.33 22.58 2.07
C VAL A 38 18.58 22.31 2.91
N PRO A 39 18.47 21.61 4.06
CA PRO A 39 19.64 21.14 4.78
C PRO A 39 20.34 20.07 3.94
N VAL A 40 21.63 20.22 3.67
CA VAL A 40 22.41 19.26 2.87
C VAL A 40 23.50 18.66 3.76
N PRO A 41 23.32 17.43 4.27
CA PRO A 41 24.35 16.76 5.07
C PRO A 41 25.52 16.27 4.18
N PRO A 42 26.64 15.81 4.77
CA PRO A 42 27.74 15.18 4.03
C PRO A 42 27.29 14.04 3.11
N ILE A 43 28.03 13.81 2.03
CA ILE A 43 27.62 12.86 0.98
C ILE A 43 27.41 11.43 1.50
N ASP A 44 28.19 11.00 2.49
CA ASP A 44 28.08 9.67 3.07
C ASP A 44 26.84 9.54 3.95
N GLU A 45 26.49 10.59 4.69
CA GLU A 45 25.24 10.65 5.45
C GLU A 45 24.01 10.67 4.52
N GLN A 46 24.08 11.39 3.40
CA GLN A 46 23.02 11.36 2.38
C GLN A 46 22.79 9.92 1.89
N LYS A 47 23.85 9.18 1.57
CA LYS A 47 23.76 7.78 1.11
C LYS A 47 23.16 6.86 2.19
N ILE A 48 23.59 7.01 3.43
CA ILE A 48 23.08 6.23 4.57
C ILE A 48 21.58 6.50 4.76
N MET A 49 21.16 7.76 4.74
CA MET A 49 19.76 8.14 4.90
C MET A 49 18.90 7.54 3.78
N VAL A 50 19.32 7.74 2.53
CA VAL A 50 18.63 7.19 1.35
C VAL A 50 18.49 5.68 1.48
N LYS A 51 19.58 4.96 1.80
CA LYS A 51 19.56 3.50 1.97
C LYS A 51 18.55 3.06 3.03
N LYS A 52 18.54 3.71 4.20
CA LYS A 52 17.62 3.37 5.29
C LYS A 52 16.16 3.57 4.88
N VAL A 53 15.84 4.67 4.21
CA VAL A 53 14.47 4.93 3.75
C VAL A 53 14.02 3.88 2.74
N TYR A 54 14.85 3.55 1.74
CA TYR A 54 14.51 2.51 0.77
C TYR A 54 14.34 1.13 1.41
N GLN A 55 15.18 0.78 2.40
CA GLN A 55 15.03 -0.46 3.15
C GLN A 55 13.69 -0.52 3.90
N LEU A 56 13.27 0.59 4.52
CA LEU A 56 11.97 0.65 5.21
C LEU A 56 10.80 0.56 4.23
N MET A 57 10.85 1.29 3.11
CA MET A 57 9.81 1.24 2.08
C MET A 57 9.66 -0.17 1.50
N ASN A 58 10.77 -0.87 1.26
CA ASN A 58 10.73 -2.25 0.78
C ASN A 58 10.05 -3.18 1.80
N LYS A 59 10.33 -3.04 3.09
CA LYS A 59 9.65 -3.81 4.14
C LYS A 59 8.14 -3.53 4.16
N CYS A 60 7.72 -2.28 4.03
CA CYS A 60 6.31 -1.94 3.94
C CYS A 60 5.65 -2.64 2.74
N GLN A 61 6.29 -2.58 1.57
CA GLN A 61 5.77 -3.22 0.37
C GLN A 61 5.63 -4.75 0.54
N LEU A 62 6.58 -5.40 1.21
CA LEU A 62 6.50 -6.84 1.49
C LEU A 62 5.32 -7.16 2.42
N ILE A 63 5.10 -6.34 3.45
CA ILE A 63 3.97 -6.51 4.37
C ILE A 63 2.64 -6.31 3.63
N GLU A 64 2.52 -5.28 2.79
CA GLU A 64 1.33 -5.02 1.98
C GLU A 64 1.00 -6.22 1.08
N GLN A 65 2.01 -6.79 0.42
CA GLN A 65 1.85 -7.99 -0.42
C GLN A 65 1.42 -9.21 0.39
N GLU A 66 1.96 -9.39 1.60
CA GLU A 66 1.59 -10.49 2.48
C GLU A 66 0.15 -10.38 2.96
N VAL A 67 -0.29 -9.16 3.30
CA VAL A 67 -1.68 -8.87 3.67
C VAL A 67 -2.62 -9.18 2.51
N GLU A 68 -2.34 -8.68 1.31
CA GLU A 68 -3.18 -8.93 0.13
C GLU A 68 -3.30 -10.43 -0.17
N LYS A 69 -2.18 -11.16 -0.11
CA LYS A 69 -2.18 -12.61 -0.31
C LYS A 69 -3.02 -13.33 0.75
N ASN A 70 -2.95 -12.91 2.01
CA ASN A 70 -3.70 -13.51 3.10
C ASN A 70 -5.22 -13.26 2.96
N GLU A 71 -5.61 -12.07 2.51
CA GLU A 71 -7.01 -11.77 2.19
C GLU A 71 -7.54 -12.66 1.07
N GLN A 72 -6.75 -12.85 0.00
CA GLN A 72 -7.10 -13.76 -1.10
C GLN A 72 -7.26 -15.20 -0.61
N TYR A 73 -6.34 -15.68 0.22
CA TYR A 73 -6.39 -17.04 0.78
C TYR A 73 -7.61 -17.23 1.69
N THR A 74 -7.89 -16.25 2.54
CA THR A 74 -9.08 -16.25 3.41
C THR A 74 -10.37 -16.34 2.60
N ASN A 75 -10.48 -15.55 1.53
CA ASN A 75 -11.63 -15.60 0.62
C ASN A 75 -11.78 -16.99 -0.03
N GLN A 76 -10.68 -17.60 -0.49
CA GLN A 76 -10.71 -18.95 -1.06
C GLN A 76 -11.15 -20.01 -0.04
N LEU A 77 -10.66 -19.93 1.20
CA LEU A 77 -11.06 -20.83 2.27
C LEU A 77 -12.55 -20.70 2.59
N ILE A 78 -13.06 -19.47 2.71
CA ILE A 78 -14.49 -19.23 2.93
C ILE A 78 -15.32 -19.87 1.81
N GLN A 79 -14.93 -19.67 0.55
CA GLN A 79 -15.64 -20.27 -0.59
C GLN A 79 -15.60 -21.80 -0.57
N ALA A 80 -14.47 -22.41 -0.18
CA ALA A 80 -14.33 -23.85 -0.06
C ALA A 80 -15.23 -24.42 1.05
N VAL A 81 -15.21 -23.80 2.24
CA VAL A 81 -16.04 -24.19 3.39
C VAL A 81 -17.53 -24.06 3.07
N LEU A 82 -17.95 -22.96 2.44
CA LEU A 82 -19.33 -22.78 2.01
C LEU A 82 -19.74 -23.86 0.99
N LYS A 83 -18.88 -24.12 0.00
CA LYS A 83 -19.14 -25.16 -1.01
C LYS A 83 -19.30 -26.54 -0.36
N GLU A 84 -18.46 -26.89 0.60
CA GLU A 84 -18.55 -28.14 1.34
C GLU A 84 -19.86 -28.24 2.12
N ALA A 85 -20.19 -27.21 2.92
CA ALA A 85 -21.42 -27.18 3.73
C ALA A 85 -22.70 -27.32 2.89
N PHE A 86 -22.77 -26.68 1.72
CA PHE A 86 -23.92 -26.79 0.81
C PHE A 86 -23.90 -28.03 -0.10
N SER A 87 -22.78 -28.76 -0.16
CA SER A 87 -22.69 -30.03 -0.90
C SER A 87 -23.10 -31.20 -0.01
N SER A 88 -22.79 -31.17 1.29
CA SER A 88 -23.22 -32.20 2.26
C SER A 88 -24.75 -32.27 2.43
N GLU A 89 -25.48 -31.15 2.27
CA GLU A 89 -26.96 -31.15 2.32
C GLU A 89 -27.62 -31.86 1.14
N LYS A 90 -26.91 -32.04 0.01
CA LYS A 90 -27.48 -32.65 -1.20
C LYS A 90 -27.39 -34.18 -1.21
N GLU A 91 -26.54 -34.77 -0.37
CA GLU A 91 -26.37 -36.22 -0.29
C GLU A 91 -27.41 -36.87 0.64
N GLU A 92 -27.90 -36.20 1.70
CA GLU A 92 -28.90 -36.77 2.61
C GLU A 92 -30.33 -36.88 2.01
N VAL A 93 -30.67 -36.07 1.00
CA VAL A 93 -32.03 -36.06 0.42
C VAL A 93 -32.27 -37.17 -0.61
N ASN A 94 -31.21 -37.84 -1.10
CA ASN A 94 -31.32 -38.82 -2.18
C ASN A 94 -31.51 -40.28 -1.70
N ASP A 95 -31.25 -40.58 -0.43
CA ASP A 95 -31.44 -41.93 0.15
C ASP A 95 -32.89 -42.21 0.61
N SER A 96 -33.77 -41.21 0.65
CA SER A 96 -35.16 -41.37 1.14
C SER A 96 -36.22 -41.59 0.04
N LYS A 97 -35.83 -41.80 -1.23
CA LYS A 97 -36.79 -41.98 -2.36
C LYS A 97 -36.76 -43.35 -3.06
N ASN A 98 -36.04 -44.34 -2.54
CA ASN A 98 -35.95 -45.68 -3.14
C ASN A 98 -36.49 -46.80 -2.23
N VAL A 99 -37.64 -46.62 -1.57
CA VAL A 99 -38.43 -47.73 -1.05
C VAL A 99 -39.92 -47.40 -1.20
N GLU A 100 -40.52 -47.87 -2.29
CA GLU A 100 -41.88 -48.43 -2.34
C GLU A 100 -42.12 -48.95 -3.77
N VAL A 101 -41.99 -50.28 -3.90
CA VAL A 101 -42.53 -51.11 -4.99
C VAL A 101 -43.92 -51.54 -4.58
#